data_AF-A0A1H9E0R7-F1
#
_entry.id   AF-A0A1H9E0R7-F1
#
_cell.length_a   1.000
_cell.length_b   1.000
_cell.length_c   1.000
_cell.angle_alpha   90.00
_cell.angle_beta   90.00
_cell.angle_gamma   90.00
#
_symmetry.space_group_name_H-M   'P 1'
#
loop_
_entity.id
_entity.type
_entity.pdbx_description
1 polymer ?
#
loop_
_entity_poly.entity_id
_entity_poly.type
_entity_poly.pdbx_seq_one_letter_code
_entity_poly.pdbx_strand_id
1 'polypeptide(L)'
;MYIDTLYRTRSIGCVCGDGFSYPNKFMFSVCEQLLKEKEIFAFDNEFNDDWLDNRQYDFIIYLNKNDKQGIIIEMDGGLGHGNKTRNNSISPEETKLIDEWKDNQAQRKGISVVRIDATCSEKEFLKLNIEAAISDYCSLDKIDWDVADQFAISNYVKYVCMYYESHKPITIEQLAIDCNIGKSTAQRYIKRGEVYNWCSYVKDLYYKTKYIDTKRHRKKMEKLHKVCKYYEKNAPILASEIAKEFGMDFSMVIHYLDEGVKYGYTPYDREYSKKQNIKQFRSIKGNPRKRPVLCFSLEKDLVARYESVSEASRYYSVSDSAIYNCCYKKGTSGGYIFRFEDDNEIEY
;
A
#
# COMPACT_ATOMS: atom_id res chain seq x y z
N MET A 1 31.61 3.02 12.74
CA MET A 1 32.19 2.35 13.93
C MET A 1 33.61 2.86 14.10
N TYR A 2 33.95 3.48 15.22
CA TYR A 2 35.30 4.00 15.48
C TYR A 2 36.15 2.90 16.14
N ILE A 3 37.45 2.89 15.89
CA ILE A 3 38.41 1.91 16.48
C ILE A 3 38.38 1.94 18.01
N ASP A 4 38.15 3.12 18.62
CA ASP A 4 38.02 3.29 20.07
C ASP A 4 36.82 2.51 20.66
N THR A 5 35.70 2.43 19.93
CA THR A 5 34.50 1.70 20.37
C THR A 5 34.78 0.19 20.42
N LEU A 6 35.46 -0.36 19.41
CA LEU A 6 35.88 -1.77 19.36
C LEU A 6 36.85 -2.14 20.50
N TYR A 7 37.75 -1.22 20.86
CA TYR A 7 38.74 -1.43 21.92
C TYR A 7 38.09 -1.49 23.32
N ARG A 8 37.06 -0.66 23.57
CA ARG A 8 36.34 -0.62 24.85
C ARG A 8 35.37 -1.77 25.04
N THR A 9 34.59 -2.13 24.01
CA THR A 9 33.52 -3.13 24.12
C THR A 9 33.99 -4.56 23.87
N ARG A 10 35.22 -4.75 23.36
CA ARG A 10 35.79 -6.05 22.94
C ARG A 10 34.89 -6.89 22.03
N SER A 11 33.89 -6.28 21.40
CA SER A 11 32.89 -6.94 20.58
C SER A 11 32.63 -6.12 19.32
N ILE A 12 32.40 -6.82 18.21
CA ILE A 12 31.91 -6.20 16.97
C ILE A 12 30.41 -6.04 17.16
N GLY A 13 29.96 -4.86 17.59
CA GLY A 13 28.54 -4.61 17.86
C GLY A 13 27.63 -5.00 16.68
N CYS A 14 26.48 -5.61 16.97
CA CYS A 14 25.47 -5.90 15.93
C CYS A 14 24.94 -4.59 15.34
N VAL A 15 25.26 -4.31 14.07
CA VAL A 15 24.53 -3.29 13.30
C VAL A 15 23.27 -3.94 12.75
N CYS A 16 22.28 -4.13 13.61
CA CYS A 16 21.05 -4.78 13.22
C CYS A 16 20.22 -3.79 12.35
N GLY A 17 20.08 -4.06 11.05
CA GLY A 17 19.40 -3.19 10.06
C GLY A 17 17.86 -3.18 10.13
N ASP A 18 17.30 -3.66 11.22
CA ASP A 18 15.87 -3.80 11.50
C ASP A 18 15.38 -2.88 12.63
N GLY A 19 16.29 -2.14 13.27
CA GLY A 19 15.99 -1.12 14.29
C GLY A 19 16.02 -1.63 15.72
N PHE A 20 16.19 -2.94 15.94
CA PHE A 20 16.26 -3.56 17.26
C PHE A 20 17.68 -4.03 17.57
N SER A 21 18.18 -3.71 18.77
CA SER A 21 19.47 -4.20 19.24
C SER A 21 19.42 -5.71 19.53
N TYR A 22 20.58 -6.37 19.53
CA TYR A 22 20.67 -7.77 19.93
C TYR A 22 20.09 -7.99 21.35
N PRO A 23 20.45 -7.18 22.38
CA PRO A 23 19.85 -7.31 23.70
C PRO A 23 18.32 -7.19 23.73
N ASN A 24 17.74 -6.24 22.98
CA ASN A 24 16.29 -6.07 22.94
C ASN A 24 15.61 -7.28 22.29
N LYS A 25 16.17 -7.84 21.21
CA LYS A 25 15.63 -9.08 20.62
C LYS A 25 15.75 -10.27 21.56
N PHE A 26 16.87 -10.38 22.25
CA PHE A 26 17.11 -11.44 23.23
C PHE A 26 16.05 -11.39 24.33
N MET A 27 15.85 -10.20 24.94
CA MET A 27 14.85 -9.99 25.98
C MET A 27 13.42 -10.22 25.47
N PHE A 28 13.12 -9.81 24.24
CA PHE A 28 11.82 -10.10 23.61
C PHE A 28 11.54 -11.60 23.54
N SER A 29 12.51 -12.41 23.11
CA SER A 29 12.34 -13.86 23.05
C SER A 29 12.17 -14.47 24.44
N VAL A 30 12.85 -13.94 25.46
CA VAL A 30 12.65 -14.34 26.86
C VAL A 30 11.22 -14.03 27.32
N CYS A 31 10.70 -12.82 27.07
CA CYS A 31 9.33 -12.44 27.42
C CYS A 31 8.26 -13.33 26.75
N GLU A 32 8.43 -13.64 25.47
CA GLU A 32 7.54 -14.57 24.74
C GLU A 32 7.52 -15.96 25.39
N GLN A 33 8.68 -16.47 25.78
CA GLN A 33 8.78 -17.75 26.47
C GLN A 33 8.13 -17.72 27.86
N LEU A 34 8.33 -16.64 28.62
CA LEU A 34 7.65 -16.44 29.91
C LEU A 34 6.13 -16.39 29.77
N LEU A 35 5.62 -15.71 28.73
CA LEU A 35 4.19 -15.64 28.46
C LEU A 35 3.63 -17.01 28.13
N LYS A 36 4.35 -17.80 27.32
CA LYS A 36 3.97 -19.16 26.94
C LYS A 36 3.94 -20.11 28.14
N GLU A 37 4.92 -19.98 29.04
CA GLU A 37 4.99 -20.75 30.29
C GLU A 37 4.03 -20.23 31.37
N LYS A 38 3.32 -19.13 31.10
CA LYS A 38 2.38 -18.47 32.01
C LYS A 38 3.02 -17.94 33.29
N GLU A 39 4.31 -17.66 33.24
CA GLU A 39 5.04 -16.96 34.31
C GLU A 39 4.68 -15.46 34.33
N ILE A 40 4.24 -14.93 33.18
CA ILE A 40 3.73 -13.56 33.05
C ILE A 40 2.36 -13.59 32.37
N PHE A 41 1.54 -12.57 32.65
CA PHE A 41 0.21 -12.41 32.06
C PHE A 41 0.26 -11.73 30.68
N ALA A 42 1.09 -10.70 30.53
CA ALA A 42 1.27 -9.95 29.30
C ALA A 42 2.59 -9.17 29.35
N PHE A 43 3.07 -8.71 28.20
CA PHE A 43 4.14 -7.74 28.12
C PHE A 43 3.96 -6.84 26.89
N ASP A 44 4.58 -5.66 26.93
CA ASP A 44 4.65 -4.72 25.82
C ASP A 44 6.10 -4.28 25.60
N ASN A 45 6.47 -4.03 24.34
CA ASN A 45 7.79 -3.53 23.95
C ASN A 45 7.70 -2.08 23.48
N GLU A 46 8.79 -1.33 23.56
CA GLU A 46 8.80 0.12 23.29
C GLU A 46 7.68 0.85 24.07
N PHE A 47 7.44 0.42 25.33
CA PHE A 47 6.30 0.79 26.15
C PHE A 47 6.17 2.31 26.27
N ASN A 48 5.01 2.80 25.86
CA ASN A 48 4.61 4.20 25.90
C ASN A 48 3.24 4.32 26.54
N ASP A 49 3.06 5.32 27.39
CA ASP A 49 1.81 5.65 28.05
C ASP A 49 1.70 7.18 28.12
N ASP A 50 0.49 7.70 28.31
CA ASP A 50 0.20 9.13 28.29
C ASP A 50 1.04 9.90 29.32
N TRP A 51 1.38 9.25 30.44
CA TRP A 51 2.21 9.85 31.50
C TRP A 51 3.72 9.90 31.17
N LEU A 52 4.15 9.30 30.06
CA LEU A 52 5.54 9.29 29.63
C LEU A 52 5.93 10.44 28.70
N ASP A 53 4.99 11.33 28.34
CA ASP A 53 5.27 12.51 27.51
C ASP A 53 6.07 12.17 26.24
N ASN A 54 5.58 11.18 25.48
CA ASN A 54 6.22 10.63 24.28
C ASN A 54 7.59 9.94 24.49
N ARG A 55 8.01 9.71 25.73
CA ARG A 55 9.18 8.88 26.05
C ARG A 55 8.76 7.41 26.16
N GLN A 56 9.72 6.52 26.01
CA GLN A 56 9.47 5.08 25.96
C GLN A 56 10.45 4.35 26.86
N TYR A 57 9.97 3.22 27.40
CA TYR A 57 10.82 2.20 28.01
C TYR A 57 11.01 1.03 27.02
N ASP A 58 12.05 0.23 27.18
CA ASP A 58 12.25 -0.93 26.29
C ASP A 58 11.14 -1.97 26.44
N PHE A 59 10.76 -2.30 27.69
CA PHE A 59 9.69 -3.27 27.97
C PHE A 59 8.88 -2.93 29.23
N ILE A 60 7.65 -3.44 29.27
CA ILE A 60 6.89 -3.62 30.51
C ILE A 60 6.34 -5.04 30.58
N ILE A 61 6.46 -5.69 31.73
CA ILE A 61 5.92 -7.02 32.03
C ILE A 61 4.79 -6.88 33.05
N TYR A 62 3.68 -7.59 32.84
CA TYR A 62 2.57 -7.70 33.76
C TYR A 62 2.50 -9.12 34.31
N LEU A 63 2.63 -9.28 35.64
CA LEU A 63 2.57 -10.59 36.29
C LEU A 63 1.13 -11.11 36.42
N ASN A 64 0.17 -10.22 36.70
CA ASN A 64 -1.22 -10.58 36.95
C ASN A 64 -2.20 -9.73 36.14
N LYS A 65 -3.36 -10.28 35.81
CA LYS A 65 -4.45 -9.57 35.10
C LYS A 65 -5.01 -8.35 35.86
N ASN A 66 -4.95 -8.39 37.19
CA ASN A 66 -5.50 -7.36 38.07
C ASN A 66 -4.45 -6.34 38.55
N ASP A 67 -3.16 -6.60 38.30
CA ASP A 67 -2.10 -5.66 38.63
C ASP A 67 -1.98 -4.63 37.51
N LYS A 68 -2.40 -3.40 37.81
CA LYS A 68 -2.01 -2.24 37.00
C LYS A 68 -0.55 -1.83 37.23
N GLN A 69 0.17 -2.52 38.14
CA GLN A 69 1.57 -2.30 38.46
C GLN A 69 2.39 -3.40 37.78
N GLY A 70 2.98 -3.06 36.63
CA GLY A 70 3.92 -3.94 35.94
C GLY A 70 5.35 -3.79 36.46
N ILE A 71 6.28 -4.40 35.75
CA ILE A 71 7.72 -4.21 35.93
C ILE A 71 8.24 -3.64 34.62
N ILE A 72 8.85 -2.47 34.68
CA ILE A 72 9.52 -1.85 33.55
C ILE A 72 10.93 -2.42 33.47
N ILE A 73 11.36 -2.78 32.26
CA ILE A 73 12.72 -3.25 31.98
C ILE A 73 13.35 -2.33 30.94
N GLU A 74 14.56 -1.85 31.24
CA GLU A 74 15.43 -1.13 30.29
C GLU A 74 16.69 -1.94 30.03
N MET A 75 17.02 -2.12 28.76
CA MET A 75 18.22 -2.80 28.30
C MET A 75 19.32 -1.77 28.09
N ASP A 76 20.15 -1.54 29.12
CA ASP A 76 21.19 -0.52 29.08
C ASP A 76 22.47 -1.08 28.46
N GLY A 77 22.69 -0.79 27.17
CA GLY A 77 23.94 -1.12 26.47
C GLY A 77 25.14 -0.25 26.84
N GLY A 78 25.02 0.62 27.85
CA GLY A 78 25.98 1.68 28.17
C GLY A 78 25.87 2.89 27.25
N LEU A 79 26.63 3.95 27.56
CA LEU A 79 26.68 5.22 26.81
C LEU A 79 27.04 4.98 25.33
N GLY A 80 26.02 4.75 24.51
CA GLY A 80 26.19 4.36 23.11
C GLY A 80 24.90 4.19 22.30
N HIS A 81 23.72 4.15 22.93
CA HIS A 81 22.45 4.08 22.20
C HIS A 81 21.91 5.45 21.80
N GLY A 82 22.60 6.04 20.83
CA GLY A 82 22.05 7.10 20.01
C GLY A 82 22.63 6.93 18.61
N ASN A 83 21.79 6.50 17.66
CA ASN A 83 22.05 6.85 16.27
C ASN A 83 22.42 8.33 16.27
N LYS A 84 23.60 8.67 15.72
CA LYS A 84 24.01 10.06 15.47
C LYS A 84 23.07 10.63 14.42
N THR A 85 21.83 10.91 14.81
CA THR A 85 20.92 11.77 14.08
C THR A 85 21.50 13.17 14.24
N ARG A 86 22.20 13.56 13.18
CA ARG A 86 22.44 14.92 12.73
C ARG A 86 21.68 15.97 13.58
N ASN A 87 22.43 16.71 14.40
CA ASN A 87 22.07 18.00 15.03
C ASN A 87 21.31 18.01 16.38
N ASN A 88 21.60 17.14 17.36
CA ASN A 88 21.51 17.48 18.79
C ASN A 88 22.05 16.31 19.64
N SER A 89 23.35 16.30 19.91
CA SER A 89 23.94 15.39 20.89
C SER A 89 23.54 15.83 22.29
N ILE A 90 22.58 15.11 22.88
CA ILE A 90 22.13 15.23 24.28
C ILE A 90 23.36 15.06 25.19
N SER A 91 23.56 15.96 26.15
CA SER A 91 24.69 15.89 27.08
C SER A 91 24.54 14.72 28.06
N PRO A 92 25.64 14.21 28.65
CA PRO A 92 25.56 13.20 29.71
C PRO A 92 24.70 13.66 30.91
N GLU A 93 24.70 14.96 31.24
CA GLU A 93 23.83 15.50 32.28
C GLU A 93 22.36 15.47 31.86
N GLU A 94 22.05 15.78 30.60
CA GLU A 94 20.68 15.70 30.08
C GLU A 94 20.17 14.27 30.02
N THR A 95 20.99 13.28 29.66
CA THR A 95 20.62 11.86 29.73
C THR A 95 20.27 11.44 31.16
N LYS A 96 21.10 11.84 32.14
CA LYS A 96 20.85 11.54 33.55
C LYS A 96 19.55 12.17 34.05
N LEU A 97 19.26 13.41 33.66
CA LEU A 97 18.00 14.08 34.00
C LEU A 97 16.78 13.38 33.38
N ILE A 98 16.92 12.82 32.19
CA ILE A 98 15.86 12.03 31.54
C ILE A 98 15.62 10.74 32.31
N ASP A 99 16.67 10.02 32.70
CA ASP A 99 16.57 8.78 33.46
C ASP A 99 15.97 9.02 34.85
N GLU A 100 16.44 10.05 35.55
CA GLU A 100 15.87 10.49 36.83
C GLU A 100 14.40 10.87 36.69
N TRP A 101 14.01 11.57 35.61
CA TRP A 101 12.62 11.90 35.36
C TRP A 101 11.78 10.64 35.13
N LYS A 102 12.26 9.69 34.32
CA LYS A 102 11.59 8.42 34.04
C LYS A 102 11.37 7.62 35.33
N ASP A 103 12.41 7.48 36.16
CA ASP A 103 12.34 6.78 37.44
C ASP A 103 11.31 7.41 38.38
N ASN A 104 11.32 8.74 38.48
CA ASN A 104 10.34 9.48 39.28
C ASN A 104 8.90 9.26 38.80
N GLN A 105 8.67 9.20 37.48
CA GLN A 105 7.34 8.94 36.94
C GLN A 105 6.88 7.50 37.23
N ALA A 106 7.76 6.51 37.05
CA ALA A 106 7.44 5.11 37.36
C ALA A 106 7.15 4.93 38.86
N GLN A 107 7.96 5.54 39.73
CA GLN A 107 7.75 5.52 41.18
C GLN A 107 6.40 6.13 41.57
N ARG A 108 5.99 7.25 40.95
CA ARG A 108 4.66 7.86 41.18
C ARG A 108 3.49 6.94 40.80
N LYS A 109 3.72 6.00 39.88
CA LYS A 109 2.74 4.97 39.48
C LYS A 109 2.85 3.69 40.31
N GLY A 110 3.85 3.58 41.19
CA GLY A 110 4.14 2.35 41.93
C GLY A 110 4.67 1.24 41.04
N ILE A 111 5.31 1.56 39.91
CA ILE A 111 5.86 0.59 38.97
C ILE A 111 7.37 0.45 39.25
N SER A 112 7.83 -0.79 39.39
CA SER A 112 9.27 -1.07 39.59
C SER A 112 10.01 -0.95 38.26
N VAL A 113 11.16 -0.29 38.27
CA VAL A 113 12.04 -0.14 37.10
C VAL A 113 13.29 -0.97 37.34
N VAL A 114 13.59 -1.87 36.41
CA VAL A 114 14.77 -2.73 36.42
C VAL A 114 15.63 -2.36 35.22
N ARG A 115 16.89 -2.02 35.46
CA ARG A 115 17.88 -1.77 34.41
C ARG A 115 18.80 -2.97 34.29
N ILE A 116 18.87 -3.55 33.10
CA ILE A 116 19.68 -4.71 32.80
C ILE A 116 20.91 -4.23 32.03
N ASP A 117 22.10 -4.47 32.59
CA ASP A 117 23.35 -4.20 31.89
C ASP A 117 23.47 -5.12 30.68
N ALA A 118 23.47 -4.50 29.51
CA ALA A 118 23.55 -5.12 28.20
C ALA A 118 24.78 -4.62 27.40
N THR A 119 25.77 -4.06 28.10
CA THR A 119 27.01 -3.53 27.49
C THR A 119 27.77 -4.57 26.67
N CYS A 120 27.69 -5.85 27.09
CA CYS A 120 28.17 -6.98 26.32
C CYS A 120 26.99 -7.71 25.67
N SER A 121 26.96 -7.74 24.33
CA SER A 121 25.96 -8.48 23.54
C SER A 121 26.32 -9.96 23.38
N GLU A 122 26.63 -10.63 24.49
CA GLU A 122 26.92 -12.08 24.55
C GLU A 122 25.83 -12.80 25.35
N LYS A 123 25.43 -13.99 24.89
CA LYS A 123 24.33 -14.78 25.48
C LYS A 123 24.54 -15.02 26.97
N GLU A 124 25.71 -15.53 27.37
CA GLU A 124 26.01 -15.88 28.76
C GLU A 124 25.98 -14.64 29.67
N PHE A 125 26.44 -13.49 29.17
CA PHE A 125 26.41 -12.23 29.90
C PHE A 125 24.98 -11.72 30.10
N LEU A 126 24.18 -11.67 29.03
CA LEU A 126 22.79 -11.25 29.12
C LEU A 126 21.97 -12.20 29.99
N LYS A 127 22.18 -13.51 29.87
CA LYS A 127 21.52 -14.51 30.72
C LYS A 127 21.75 -14.20 32.19
N LEU A 128 23.00 -14.06 32.62
CA LEU A 128 23.33 -13.82 34.03
C LEU A 128 22.72 -12.52 34.55
N ASN A 129 22.75 -11.45 33.75
CA ASN A 129 22.20 -10.15 34.15
C ASN A 129 20.67 -10.17 34.17
N ILE A 130 20.01 -10.83 33.23
CA ILE A 130 18.56 -11.02 33.24
C ILE A 130 18.16 -11.85 34.46
N GLU A 131 18.83 -12.99 34.70
CA GLU A 131 18.57 -13.83 35.87
C GLU A 131 18.66 -13.03 37.16
N ALA A 132 19.76 -12.30 37.36
CA ALA A 132 19.93 -11.46 38.55
C ALA A 132 18.87 -10.34 38.69
N ALA A 133 18.31 -9.86 37.58
CA ALA A 133 17.44 -8.70 37.56
C ALA A 133 15.95 -9.05 37.70
N ILE A 134 15.53 -10.21 37.19
CA ILE A 134 14.10 -10.58 37.15
C ILE A 134 13.73 -11.89 37.85
N SER A 135 14.69 -12.65 38.39
CA SER A 135 14.42 -13.92 39.10
C SER A 135 13.50 -13.76 40.31
N ASP A 136 13.52 -12.60 40.95
CA ASP A 136 12.67 -12.30 42.11
C ASP A 136 11.19 -12.14 41.73
N TYR A 137 10.90 -11.97 40.43
CA TYR A 137 9.56 -11.68 39.92
C TYR A 137 8.93 -12.84 39.12
N CYS A 138 9.74 -13.66 38.44
CA CYS A 138 9.26 -14.76 37.60
C CYS A 138 10.27 -15.91 37.55
N SER A 139 9.80 -17.16 37.40
CA SER A 139 10.71 -18.30 37.25
C SER A 139 11.29 -18.33 35.83
N LEU A 140 12.62 -18.48 35.75
CA LEU A 140 13.37 -18.58 34.51
C LEU A 140 13.80 -20.01 34.18
N ASP A 141 13.43 -20.99 34.99
CA ASP A 141 13.93 -22.38 34.91
C ASP A 141 13.60 -23.06 33.58
N LYS A 142 12.51 -22.63 32.93
CA LYS A 142 12.00 -23.20 31.68
C LYS A 142 12.40 -22.40 30.44
N ILE A 143 13.19 -21.34 30.61
CA ILE A 143 13.63 -20.51 29.50
C ILE A 143 14.73 -21.23 28.73
N ASP A 144 14.51 -21.37 27.43
CA ASP A 144 15.50 -21.82 26.47
C ASP A 144 16.30 -20.61 25.98
N TRP A 145 17.48 -20.45 26.59
CA TRP A 145 18.41 -19.35 26.30
C TRP A 145 19.06 -19.47 24.92
N ASP A 146 19.18 -20.68 24.36
CA ASP A 146 19.71 -20.89 23.01
C ASP A 146 18.70 -20.45 21.95
N VAL A 147 17.40 -20.66 22.20
CA VAL A 147 16.33 -20.10 21.36
C VAL A 147 16.35 -18.56 21.38
N ALA A 148 16.55 -17.96 22.56
CA ALA A 148 16.65 -16.51 22.69
C ALA A 148 17.86 -15.92 21.94
N ASP A 149 19.02 -16.58 22.02
CA ASP A 149 20.24 -16.22 21.28
C ASP A 149 20.04 -16.34 19.76
N GLN A 150 19.54 -17.47 19.28
CA GLN A 150 19.24 -17.68 17.87
C GLN A 150 18.29 -16.61 17.32
N PHE A 151 17.26 -16.26 18.08
CA PHE A 151 16.33 -15.20 17.72
C PHE A 151 17.01 -13.82 17.69
N ALA A 152 17.85 -13.51 18.66
CA ALA A 152 18.57 -12.24 18.74
C ALA A 152 19.57 -12.04 17.60
N ILE A 153 20.25 -13.11 17.16
CA ILE A 153 21.11 -13.12 15.97
C ILE A 153 20.28 -13.01 14.68
N SER A 154 19.02 -13.42 14.71
CA SER A 154 18.17 -13.46 13.53
C SER A 154 17.81 -12.07 12.99
N ASN A 155 17.57 -12.01 11.68
CA ASN A 155 16.96 -10.86 11.05
C ASN A 155 15.47 -10.85 11.41
N TYR A 156 15.06 -9.96 12.32
CA TYR A 156 13.70 -9.98 12.87
C TYR A 156 12.65 -9.73 11.78
N VAL A 157 12.99 -8.90 10.79
CA VAL A 157 12.14 -8.70 9.60
C VAL A 157 11.92 -10.02 8.86
N LYS A 158 12.98 -10.83 8.69
CA LYS A 158 12.88 -12.13 8.03
C LYS A 158 12.03 -13.11 8.84
N TYR A 159 12.17 -13.12 10.17
CA TYR A 159 11.32 -13.92 11.06
C TYR A 159 9.83 -13.58 10.86
N VAL A 160 9.47 -12.29 10.96
CA VAL A 160 8.08 -11.83 10.78
C VAL A 160 7.54 -12.20 9.39
N CYS A 161 8.36 -12.10 8.35
CA CYS A 161 7.97 -12.50 7.00
C CYS A 161 7.73 -14.00 6.87
N MET A 162 8.62 -14.83 7.41
CA MET A 162 8.46 -16.29 7.37
C MET A 162 7.26 -16.75 8.20
N TYR A 163 7.04 -16.13 9.37
CA TYR A 163 5.86 -16.38 10.20
C TYR A 163 4.57 -16.04 9.43
N TYR A 164 4.53 -14.87 8.78
CA TYR A 164 3.39 -14.49 7.95
C TYR A 164 3.12 -15.49 6.83
N GLU A 165 4.16 -16.00 6.16
CA GLU A 165 4.01 -16.98 5.08
C GLU A 165 3.46 -18.32 5.58
N SER A 166 4.01 -18.83 6.68
CA SER A 166 3.65 -20.15 7.21
C SER A 166 2.27 -20.19 7.86
N HIS A 167 1.74 -19.05 8.32
CA HIS A 167 0.45 -18.96 9.02
C HIS A 167 -0.68 -18.41 8.14
N LYS A 168 -0.51 -18.38 6.80
CA LYS A 168 -1.60 -17.98 5.91
C LYS A 168 -2.79 -18.94 6.01
N PRO A 169 -4.04 -18.41 6.04
CA PRO A 169 -4.39 -16.99 6.00
C PRO A 169 -4.33 -16.32 7.38
N ILE A 170 -3.46 -15.32 7.53
CA ILE A 170 -3.37 -14.46 8.72
C ILE A 170 -3.53 -12.99 8.32
N THR A 171 -4.20 -12.20 9.17
CA THR A 171 -4.35 -10.75 8.95
C THR A 171 -3.11 -9.99 9.44
N ILE A 172 -2.89 -8.77 8.94
CA ILE A 172 -1.79 -7.94 9.45
C ILE A 172 -2.04 -7.56 10.92
N GLU A 173 -3.30 -7.40 11.31
CA GLU A 173 -3.70 -7.18 12.69
C GLU A 173 -3.33 -8.36 13.59
N GLN A 174 -3.64 -9.60 13.16
CA GLN A 174 -3.30 -10.79 13.93
C GLN A 174 -1.77 -11.01 13.96
N LEU A 175 -1.09 -10.84 12.83
CA LEU A 175 0.38 -10.89 12.76
C LEU A 175 1.04 -9.88 13.71
N ALA A 176 0.49 -8.67 13.81
CA ALA A 176 0.99 -7.63 14.69
C ALA A 176 0.86 -8.03 16.17
N ILE A 177 -0.25 -8.67 16.54
CA ILE A 177 -0.47 -9.20 17.89
C ILE A 177 0.49 -10.37 18.15
N ASP A 178 0.55 -11.34 17.24
CA ASP A 178 1.33 -12.57 17.40
C ASP A 178 2.84 -12.32 17.43
N CYS A 179 3.31 -11.28 16.72
CA CYS A 179 4.71 -10.86 16.73
C CYS A 179 4.95 -9.69 17.69
N ASN A 180 3.95 -9.27 18.47
CA ASN A 180 3.99 -8.13 19.39
C ASN A 180 4.76 -6.92 18.80
N ILE A 181 4.28 -6.44 17.65
CA ILE A 181 4.80 -5.26 16.93
C ILE A 181 3.65 -4.37 16.47
N GLY A 182 3.92 -3.08 16.33
CA GLY A 182 2.95 -2.16 15.75
C GLY A 182 2.47 -2.61 14.35
N LYS A 183 1.17 -2.48 14.09
CA LYS A 183 0.55 -2.85 12.80
C LYS A 183 1.26 -2.24 11.58
N SER A 184 1.69 -0.99 11.68
CA SER A 184 2.44 -0.29 10.64
C SER A 184 3.82 -0.92 10.42
N THR A 185 4.48 -1.35 11.49
CA THR A 185 5.76 -2.08 11.47
C THR A 185 5.59 -3.45 10.82
N ALA A 186 4.57 -4.23 11.23
CA ALA A 186 4.24 -5.50 10.59
C ALA A 186 4.03 -5.33 9.08
N GLN A 187 3.24 -4.34 8.68
CA GLN A 187 3.00 -4.06 7.26
C GLN A 187 4.29 -3.65 6.51
N ARG A 188 5.15 -2.84 7.13
CA ARG A 188 6.44 -2.43 6.55
C ARG A 188 7.36 -3.63 6.37
N TYR A 189 7.42 -4.53 7.34
CA TYR A 189 8.25 -5.72 7.31
C TYR A 189 7.82 -6.67 6.19
N ILE A 190 6.53 -6.99 6.09
CA ILE A 190 5.98 -7.85 5.04
C ILE A 190 6.21 -7.26 3.64
N LYS A 191 6.02 -5.94 3.45
CA LYS A 191 6.36 -5.26 2.18
C LYS A 191 7.84 -5.37 1.83
N ARG A 192 8.72 -5.27 2.82
CA ARG A 192 10.18 -5.40 2.63
C ARG A 192 10.55 -6.86 2.34
N GLY A 193 9.89 -7.82 3.01
CA GLY A 193 10.03 -9.25 2.78
C GLY A 193 9.65 -9.68 1.36
N GLU A 194 8.58 -9.10 0.80
CA GLU A 194 8.19 -9.31 -0.61
C GLU A 194 9.33 -8.97 -1.57
N VAL A 195 9.99 -7.81 -1.38
CA VAL A 195 11.13 -7.38 -2.22
C VAL A 195 12.27 -8.41 -2.21
N TYR A 196 12.46 -9.10 -1.08
CA TYR A 196 13.50 -10.11 -0.90
C TYR A 196 12.99 -11.56 -1.02
N ASN A 197 11.74 -11.77 -1.47
CA ASN A 197 11.09 -13.07 -1.60
C ASN A 197 11.06 -13.92 -0.30
N TRP A 198 10.94 -13.28 0.87
CA TRP A 198 10.80 -13.98 2.16
C TRP A 198 9.36 -14.33 2.50
N CYS A 199 8.41 -13.66 1.86
CA CYS A 199 6.97 -13.91 1.97
C CYS A 199 6.28 -13.40 0.71
N SER A 200 5.06 -13.86 0.45
CA SER A 200 4.18 -13.38 -0.61
C SER A 200 3.09 -12.45 -0.06
N TYR A 201 3.30 -11.15 -0.17
CA TYR A 201 2.36 -10.10 0.22
C TYR A 201 1.40 -9.76 -0.91
N VAL A 202 0.31 -10.50 -1.01
CA VAL A 202 -0.78 -10.14 -1.92
C VAL A 202 -1.59 -9.02 -1.27
N LYS A 203 -1.41 -7.77 -1.74
CA LYS A 203 -2.24 -6.60 -1.36
C LYS A 203 -3.75 -6.93 -1.33
N ASP A 204 -4.19 -7.85 -2.18
CA ASP A 204 -5.59 -8.14 -2.46
C ASP A 204 -6.35 -8.91 -1.38
N LEU A 205 -5.70 -9.58 -0.42
CA LEU A 205 -6.45 -10.24 0.67
C LEU A 205 -7.08 -9.21 1.63
N TYR A 206 -6.42 -8.07 1.87
CA TYR A 206 -6.93 -6.96 2.68
C TYR A 206 -7.98 -6.13 1.93
N TYR A 207 -7.79 -5.92 0.62
CA TYR A 207 -8.79 -5.24 -0.19
C TYR A 207 -10.04 -6.10 -0.42
N LYS A 208 -9.95 -7.43 -0.54
CA LYS A 208 -11.13 -8.29 -0.71
C LYS A 208 -11.97 -8.44 0.54
N THR A 209 -11.36 -8.53 1.72
CA THR A 209 -12.09 -8.71 3.00
C THR A 209 -12.68 -7.41 3.54
N LYS A 210 -12.10 -6.25 3.19
CA LYS A 210 -12.57 -4.93 3.62
C LYS A 210 -13.23 -4.09 2.53
N TYR A 211 -13.48 -4.59 1.30
CA TYR A 211 -14.35 -3.94 0.30
C TYR A 211 -15.85 -4.04 0.68
N ILE A 212 -16.14 -3.79 1.96
CA ILE A 212 -17.31 -3.14 2.51
C ILE A 212 -18.68 -3.75 2.09
N ASP A 213 -19.24 -4.67 2.88
CA ASP A 213 -20.71 -4.88 2.98
C ASP A 213 -21.40 -3.65 3.64
N THR A 214 -21.23 -2.48 3.03
CA THR A 214 -22.05 -1.31 3.38
C THR A 214 -23.35 -1.41 2.62
N LYS A 215 -24.40 -0.81 3.20
CA LYS A 215 -25.67 -0.57 2.51
C LYS A 215 -25.48 0.06 1.12
N ARG A 216 -24.46 0.92 0.94
CA ARG A 216 -24.10 1.53 -0.35
C ARG A 216 -23.55 0.51 -1.36
N HIS A 217 -22.66 -0.39 -0.92
CA HIS A 217 -22.10 -1.44 -1.76
C HIS A 217 -23.15 -2.47 -2.18
N ARG A 218 -24.00 -2.94 -1.26
CA ARG A 218 -25.12 -3.84 -1.61
C ARG A 218 -26.03 -3.26 -2.68
N LYS A 219 -26.38 -1.98 -2.57
CA LYS A 219 -27.18 -1.28 -3.59
C LYS A 219 -26.45 -1.16 -4.93
N LYS A 220 -25.12 -0.97 -4.93
CA LYS A 220 -24.32 -0.98 -6.17
C LYS A 220 -24.35 -2.37 -6.81
N MET A 221 -24.09 -3.41 -6.03
CA MET A 221 -24.05 -4.80 -6.50
C MET A 221 -25.41 -5.28 -7.02
N GLU A 222 -26.51 -4.91 -6.35
CA GLU A 222 -27.86 -5.21 -6.81
C GLU A 222 -28.15 -4.57 -8.18
N LYS A 223 -27.77 -3.30 -8.37
CA LYS A 223 -27.92 -2.62 -9.67
C LYS A 223 -27.05 -3.25 -10.75
N LEU A 224 -25.78 -3.53 -10.43
CA LEU A 224 -24.85 -4.19 -11.33
C LEU A 224 -25.40 -5.53 -11.80
N HIS A 225 -25.89 -6.36 -10.88
CA HIS A 225 -26.45 -7.67 -11.19
C HIS A 225 -27.71 -7.56 -12.06
N LYS A 226 -28.61 -6.61 -11.78
CA LYS A 226 -29.79 -6.35 -12.62
C LYS A 226 -29.41 -5.97 -14.05
N VAL A 227 -28.42 -5.08 -14.22
CA VAL A 227 -27.91 -4.67 -15.53
C VAL A 227 -27.30 -5.85 -16.29
N CYS A 228 -26.47 -6.65 -15.63
CA CYS A 228 -25.84 -7.83 -16.25
C CYS A 228 -26.87 -8.87 -16.69
N LYS A 229 -27.84 -9.19 -15.82
CA LYS A 229 -28.92 -10.13 -16.12
C LYS A 229 -29.81 -9.65 -17.28
N TYR A 230 -30.07 -8.35 -17.35
CA TYR A 230 -30.84 -7.78 -18.45
C TYR A 230 -30.07 -7.87 -19.77
N TYR A 231 -28.75 -7.64 -19.75
CA TYR A 231 -27.91 -7.85 -20.94
C TYR A 231 -27.95 -9.30 -21.38
N GLU A 232 -27.74 -10.27 -20.49
CA GLU A 232 -27.76 -11.70 -20.85
C GLU A 232 -29.09 -12.14 -21.47
N LYS A 233 -30.22 -11.65 -20.96
CA LYS A 233 -31.54 -11.98 -21.49
C LYS A 233 -31.82 -11.39 -22.87
N ASN A 234 -31.28 -10.21 -23.15
CA ASN A 234 -31.63 -9.43 -24.35
C ASN A 234 -30.46 -9.29 -25.34
N ALA A 235 -29.34 -9.97 -25.10
CA ALA A 235 -28.22 -9.94 -26.02
C ALA A 235 -28.63 -10.49 -27.41
N PRO A 236 -28.19 -9.86 -28.52
CA PRO A 236 -27.33 -8.68 -28.58
C PRO A 236 -28.13 -7.37 -28.43
N ILE A 237 -27.88 -6.63 -27.34
CA ILE A 237 -28.47 -5.30 -27.06
C ILE A 237 -27.36 -4.27 -26.84
N LEU A 238 -27.61 -3.01 -27.20
CA LEU A 238 -26.64 -1.94 -27.01
C LEU A 238 -26.65 -1.40 -25.58
N ALA A 239 -25.47 -1.05 -25.06
CA ALA A 239 -25.35 -0.42 -23.73
C ALA A 239 -26.12 0.92 -23.63
N SER A 240 -26.32 1.62 -24.76
CA SER A 240 -27.14 2.83 -24.84
C SER A 240 -28.64 2.57 -24.65
N GLU A 241 -29.12 1.39 -25.05
CA GLU A 241 -30.51 0.98 -24.84
C GLU A 241 -30.73 0.54 -23.40
N ILE A 242 -29.76 -0.16 -22.81
CA ILE A 242 -29.76 -0.48 -21.38
C ILE A 242 -29.73 0.81 -20.53
N ALA A 243 -28.93 1.81 -20.93
CA ALA A 243 -28.88 3.10 -20.24
C ALA A 243 -30.24 3.79 -20.22
N LYS A 244 -30.99 3.76 -21.33
CA LYS A 244 -32.36 4.29 -21.41
C LYS A 244 -33.33 3.51 -20.53
N GLU A 245 -33.31 2.18 -20.62
CA GLU A 245 -34.18 1.29 -19.85
C GLU A 245 -34.03 1.48 -18.34
N PHE A 246 -32.79 1.59 -17.86
CA PHE A 246 -32.50 1.73 -16.43
C PHE A 246 -32.48 3.20 -15.95
N GLY A 247 -32.62 4.17 -16.86
CA GLY A 247 -32.47 5.60 -16.53
C GLY A 247 -31.10 5.92 -15.93
N MET A 248 -30.04 5.32 -16.49
CA MET A 248 -28.66 5.40 -15.98
C MET A 248 -27.72 6.06 -16.98
N ASP A 249 -26.66 6.67 -16.46
CA ASP A 249 -25.57 7.16 -17.31
C ASP A 249 -24.95 6.02 -18.12
N PHE A 250 -24.66 6.27 -19.40
CA PHE A 250 -24.09 5.28 -20.31
C PHE A 250 -22.75 4.73 -19.79
N SER A 251 -21.89 5.60 -19.23
CA SER A 251 -20.59 5.20 -18.70
C SER A 251 -20.74 4.29 -17.48
N MET A 252 -21.79 4.49 -16.68
CA MET A 252 -22.12 3.63 -15.55
C MET A 252 -22.57 2.23 -16.01
N VAL A 253 -23.38 2.15 -17.07
CA VAL A 253 -23.78 0.85 -17.65
C VAL A 253 -22.56 0.09 -18.16
N ILE A 254 -21.67 0.77 -18.89
CA ILE A 254 -20.41 0.17 -19.34
C ILE A 254 -19.62 -0.34 -18.13
N HIS A 255 -19.40 0.51 -17.12
CA HIS A 255 -18.68 0.12 -15.91
C HIS A 255 -19.26 -1.13 -15.24
N TYR A 256 -20.59 -1.22 -15.11
CA TYR A 256 -21.25 -2.39 -14.52
C TYR A 256 -21.12 -3.65 -15.36
N LEU A 257 -21.20 -3.54 -16.69
CA LEU A 257 -21.01 -4.69 -17.58
C LEU A 257 -19.56 -5.20 -17.53
N ASP A 258 -18.56 -4.31 -17.54
CA ASP A 258 -17.15 -4.72 -17.41
C ASP A 258 -16.84 -5.32 -16.03
N GLU A 259 -17.39 -4.75 -14.96
CA GLU A 259 -17.29 -5.37 -13.63
C GLU A 259 -18.02 -6.72 -13.60
N GLY A 260 -19.18 -6.83 -14.24
CA GLY A 260 -19.93 -8.07 -14.39
C GLY A 260 -19.11 -9.18 -15.07
N VAL A 261 -18.33 -8.85 -16.10
CA VAL A 261 -17.38 -9.80 -16.73
C VAL A 261 -16.36 -10.31 -15.72
N LYS A 262 -15.77 -9.41 -14.91
CA LYS A 262 -14.80 -9.79 -13.87
C LYS A 262 -15.39 -10.75 -12.83
N TYR A 263 -16.68 -10.61 -12.53
CA TYR A 263 -17.41 -11.47 -11.59
C TYR A 263 -18.06 -12.69 -12.24
N GLY A 264 -18.03 -12.82 -13.57
CA GLY A 264 -18.68 -13.91 -14.30
C GLY A 264 -20.21 -13.80 -14.39
N TYR A 265 -20.77 -12.60 -14.30
CA TYR A 265 -22.23 -12.36 -14.40
C TYR A 265 -22.74 -12.06 -15.81
N THR A 266 -21.85 -11.85 -16.78
CA THR A 266 -22.23 -11.53 -18.15
C THR A 266 -21.06 -11.80 -19.11
N PRO A 267 -21.32 -12.27 -20.33
CA PRO A 267 -20.31 -12.44 -21.39
C PRO A 267 -20.09 -11.14 -22.20
N TYR A 268 -20.33 -9.97 -21.61
CA TYR A 268 -20.26 -8.68 -22.31
C TYR A 268 -18.91 -8.42 -22.99
N ASP A 269 -18.94 -8.05 -24.28
CA ASP A 269 -17.77 -7.62 -25.05
C ASP A 269 -17.82 -6.12 -25.38
N ARG A 270 -16.90 -5.38 -24.78
CA ARG A 270 -16.74 -3.94 -24.97
C ARG A 270 -16.31 -3.57 -26.39
N GLU A 271 -15.48 -4.38 -27.05
CA GLU A 271 -15.07 -4.11 -28.43
C GLU A 271 -16.23 -4.25 -29.40
N TYR A 272 -17.06 -5.29 -29.22
CA TYR A 272 -18.28 -5.47 -29.99
C TYR A 272 -19.22 -4.25 -29.84
N SER A 273 -19.46 -3.80 -28.61
CA SER A 273 -20.29 -2.62 -28.33
C SER A 273 -19.75 -1.34 -28.99
N LYS A 274 -18.43 -1.10 -28.97
CA LYS A 274 -17.81 0.05 -29.65
C LYS A 274 -18.03 0.00 -31.16
N LYS A 275 -17.82 -1.17 -31.78
CA LYS A 275 -18.01 -1.35 -33.23
C LYS A 275 -19.46 -1.07 -33.64
N GLN A 276 -20.44 -1.51 -32.85
CA GLN A 276 -21.86 -1.25 -33.15
C GLN A 276 -22.25 0.23 -32.95
N ASN A 277 -21.75 0.90 -31.91
CA ASN A 277 -21.99 2.33 -31.70
C ASN A 277 -21.41 3.19 -32.84
N ILE A 278 -20.22 2.87 -33.35
CA ILE A 278 -19.63 3.56 -34.51
C ILE A 278 -20.52 3.39 -35.75
N LYS A 279 -21.05 2.18 -35.98
CA LYS A 279 -21.98 1.92 -37.08
C LYS A 279 -23.26 2.75 -36.95
N GLN A 280 -23.87 2.78 -35.76
CA GLN A 280 -25.10 3.55 -35.49
C GLN A 280 -24.87 5.07 -35.59
N PHE A 281 -23.72 5.57 -35.11
CA PHE A 281 -23.38 6.99 -35.26
C PHE A 281 -23.19 7.38 -36.74
N ARG A 282 -22.53 6.53 -37.52
CA ARG A 282 -22.36 6.72 -38.97
C ARG A 282 -23.68 6.63 -39.74
N SER A 283 -24.64 5.81 -39.30
CA SER A 283 -25.97 5.76 -39.92
C SER A 283 -26.81 7.00 -39.61
N ILE A 284 -26.66 7.59 -38.41
CA ILE A 284 -27.42 8.79 -38.00
C ILE A 284 -26.86 10.07 -38.63
N LYS A 285 -25.53 10.25 -38.66
CA LYS A 285 -24.90 11.49 -39.18
C LYS A 285 -24.48 11.43 -40.66
N GLY A 286 -24.67 10.29 -41.33
CA GLY A 286 -24.18 10.08 -42.69
C GLY A 286 -22.65 9.96 -42.76
N ASN A 287 -22.12 9.60 -43.93
CA ASN A 287 -20.67 9.56 -44.14
C ASN A 287 -20.16 10.96 -44.49
N PRO A 288 -19.31 11.60 -43.66
CA PRO A 288 -18.84 12.97 -43.90
C PRO A 288 -18.02 13.10 -45.20
N ARG A 289 -17.51 12.01 -45.76
CA ARG A 289 -16.80 12.00 -47.06
C ARG A 289 -17.72 12.00 -48.28
N LYS A 290 -19.03 11.82 -48.09
CA LYS A 290 -20.07 11.89 -49.13
C LYS A 290 -20.72 13.28 -49.22
N ARG A 291 -20.18 14.28 -48.53
CA ARG A 291 -20.63 15.67 -48.64
C ARG A 291 -20.14 16.28 -49.97
N PRO A 292 -20.97 17.05 -50.68
CA PRO A 292 -20.52 17.81 -51.84
C PRO A 292 -19.38 18.78 -51.51
N VAL A 293 -18.49 18.97 -52.46
CA VAL A 293 -17.27 19.78 -52.31
C VAL A 293 -17.16 20.74 -53.50
N LEU A 294 -16.87 21.99 -53.19
CA LEU A 294 -16.54 23.04 -54.16
C LEU A 294 -15.01 23.14 -54.31
N CYS A 295 -14.55 23.28 -55.55
CA CYS A 295 -13.17 23.49 -55.92
C CYS A 295 -12.98 24.91 -56.46
N PHE A 296 -11.99 25.63 -55.95
CA PHE A 296 -11.66 26.99 -56.34
C PHE A 296 -10.21 27.08 -56.85
N SER A 297 -9.96 28.05 -57.73
CA SER A 297 -8.60 28.45 -58.12
C SER A 297 -7.87 29.10 -56.94
N LEU A 298 -6.57 29.38 -57.09
CA LEU A 298 -5.80 30.11 -56.08
C LEU A 298 -6.26 31.58 -55.97
N GLU A 299 -6.82 32.10 -57.05
CA GLU A 299 -7.47 33.41 -57.16
C GLU A 299 -8.89 33.41 -56.55
N LYS A 300 -9.34 32.26 -56.01
CA LYS A 300 -10.64 32.03 -55.36
C LYS A 300 -11.84 32.05 -56.30
N ASP A 301 -11.63 31.84 -57.59
CA ASP A 301 -12.71 31.63 -58.54
C ASP A 301 -13.24 30.20 -58.46
N LEU A 302 -14.55 30.01 -58.48
CA LEU A 302 -15.16 28.68 -58.46
C LEU A 302 -14.83 27.95 -59.78
N VAL A 303 -14.15 26.81 -59.67
CA VAL A 303 -13.72 25.97 -60.81
C VAL A 303 -14.74 24.87 -61.07
N ALA A 304 -15.16 24.15 -60.02
CA ALA A 304 -16.06 23.01 -60.16
C ALA A 304 -16.75 22.64 -58.84
N ARG A 305 -17.85 21.90 -58.95
CA ARG A 305 -18.55 21.23 -57.84
C ARG A 305 -18.49 19.72 -58.05
N TYR A 306 -18.27 18.99 -56.97
CA TYR A 306 -18.25 17.53 -56.94
C TYR A 306 -19.23 17.02 -55.88
N GLU A 307 -19.86 15.87 -56.11
CA GLU A 307 -20.80 15.25 -55.16
C GLU A 307 -20.09 14.69 -53.92
N SER A 308 -18.77 14.49 -53.98
CA SER A 308 -17.97 14.02 -52.85
C SER A 308 -16.49 14.35 -52.97
N VAL A 309 -15.79 14.32 -51.83
CA VAL A 309 -14.32 14.35 -51.76
C VAL A 309 -13.68 13.28 -52.66
N SER A 310 -14.25 12.07 -52.67
CA SER A 310 -13.71 10.97 -53.46
C SER A 310 -13.86 11.20 -54.97
N GLU A 311 -14.87 11.95 -55.40
CA GLU A 311 -15.03 12.32 -56.81
C GLU A 311 -13.99 13.37 -57.23
N ALA A 312 -13.82 14.42 -56.43
CA ALA A 312 -12.78 15.42 -56.66
C ALA A 312 -11.38 14.78 -56.68
N SER A 313 -11.11 13.86 -55.75
CA SER A 313 -9.85 13.11 -55.67
C SER A 313 -9.52 12.36 -56.95
N ARG A 314 -10.49 11.64 -57.52
CA ARG A 314 -10.31 10.94 -58.79
C ARG A 314 -10.01 11.88 -59.95
N TYR A 315 -10.69 13.03 -59.99
CA TYR A 315 -10.50 14.01 -61.06
C TYR A 315 -9.10 14.64 -61.02
N TYR A 316 -8.64 15.08 -59.84
CA TYR A 316 -7.34 15.74 -59.69
C TYR A 316 -6.18 14.78 -59.42
N SER A 317 -6.45 13.48 -59.26
CA SER A 317 -5.45 12.49 -58.83
C SER A 317 -4.75 12.87 -57.52
N VAL A 318 -5.52 13.40 -56.56
CA VAL A 318 -5.04 13.84 -55.24
C VAL A 318 -5.75 13.06 -54.15
N SER A 319 -5.06 12.62 -53.10
CA SER A 319 -5.66 11.78 -52.07
C SER A 319 -6.93 12.38 -51.43
N ASP A 320 -7.95 11.53 -51.22
CA ASP A 320 -9.20 11.88 -50.51
C ASP A 320 -8.91 12.61 -49.19
N SER A 321 -7.90 12.14 -48.45
CA SER A 321 -7.52 12.72 -47.15
C SER A 321 -6.94 14.14 -47.29
N ALA A 322 -6.18 14.43 -48.36
CA ALA A 322 -5.64 15.76 -48.61
C ALA A 322 -6.74 16.75 -48.96
N ILE A 323 -7.68 16.36 -49.82
CA ILE A 323 -8.85 17.18 -50.17
C ILE A 323 -9.75 17.39 -48.95
N TYR A 324 -10.06 16.32 -48.19
CA TYR A 324 -10.86 16.42 -46.96
C TYR A 324 -10.24 17.39 -45.94
N ASN A 325 -8.92 17.32 -45.74
CA ASN A 325 -8.22 18.23 -44.84
C ASN A 325 -8.20 19.67 -45.39
N CYS A 326 -8.07 19.84 -46.71
CA CYS A 326 -8.14 21.13 -47.37
C CYS A 326 -9.51 21.79 -47.17
N CYS A 327 -10.61 21.02 -47.11
CA CYS A 327 -11.94 21.54 -46.82
C CYS A 327 -12.07 22.17 -45.42
N TYR A 328 -11.38 21.65 -44.41
CA TYR A 328 -11.46 22.15 -43.03
C TYR A 328 -10.36 23.15 -42.64
N LYS A 329 -9.22 23.14 -43.34
CA LYS A 329 -8.05 23.94 -42.99
C LYS A 329 -7.76 24.99 -44.05
N LYS A 330 -7.22 26.14 -43.66
CA LYS A 330 -6.64 27.11 -44.60
C LYS A 330 -5.42 26.47 -45.27
N GLY A 331 -5.58 26.04 -46.52
CA GLY A 331 -4.55 25.36 -47.30
C GLY A 331 -5.04 24.97 -48.69
N THR A 332 -4.14 24.42 -49.50
CA THR A 332 -4.40 23.98 -50.88
C THR A 332 -4.12 22.49 -51.03
N SER A 333 -4.68 21.88 -52.07
CA SER A 333 -4.47 20.48 -52.42
C SER A 333 -4.45 20.35 -53.94
N GLY A 334 -3.38 19.79 -54.51
CA GLY A 334 -3.22 19.68 -55.97
C GLY A 334 -3.24 21.00 -56.74
N GLY A 335 -2.90 22.12 -56.09
CA GLY A 335 -2.95 23.46 -56.70
C GLY A 335 -4.31 24.17 -56.59
N TYR A 336 -5.30 23.58 -55.91
CA TYR A 336 -6.65 24.14 -55.76
C TYR A 336 -7.04 24.30 -54.29
N ILE A 337 -8.08 25.09 -54.04
CA ILE A 337 -8.70 25.25 -52.73
C ILE A 337 -10.02 24.48 -52.73
N PHE A 338 -10.24 23.61 -51.74
CA PHE A 338 -11.49 22.86 -51.62
C PHE A 338 -12.28 23.29 -50.38
N ARG A 339 -13.61 23.35 -50.47
CA ARG A 339 -14.51 23.66 -49.33
C ARG A 339 -15.78 22.80 -49.41
N PHE A 340 -16.36 22.43 -48.27
CA PHE A 340 -17.68 21.80 -48.27
C PHE A 340 -18.74 22.83 -48.63
N GLU A 341 -19.69 22.42 -49.47
CA GLU A 341 -20.77 23.30 -49.95
C GLU A 341 -21.67 23.82 -48.81
N ASP A 342 -21.82 23.05 -47.74
CA ASP A 342 -22.68 23.33 -46.59
C ASP A 342 -21.95 24.02 -45.41
N ASP A 343 -20.66 24.37 -45.55
CA ASP A 343 -19.94 25.13 -44.52
C ASP A 343 -20.22 26.64 -44.68
N ASN A 344 -20.96 27.22 -43.73
CA ASN A 344 -21.40 28.64 -43.72
C ASN A 344 -20.29 29.68 -43.48
N GLU A 345 -19.02 29.29 -43.44
CA GLU A 345 -17.88 30.22 -43.29
C GLU A 345 -17.12 30.34 -44.62
N ILE A 346 -17.78 30.92 -45.62
CA ILE A 346 -17.06 31.46 -46.79
C ILE A 346 -16.66 32.90 -46.44
N GLU A 347 -15.70 33.05 -45.52
CA GLU A 347 -14.89 34.29 -45.50
C GLU A 347 -13.86 34.16 -46.63
N TYR A 348 -14.07 34.93 -47.69
CA TYR A 348 -13.26 34.91 -48.91
C TYR A 348 -11.78 35.18 -48.62
#